data_AF-A0A017T0L4-F1
#
_entry.id   AF-A0A017T0L4-F1
#
_cell.length_a   1.000
_cell.length_b   1.000
_cell.length_c   1.000
_cell.angle_alpha   90.00
_cell.angle_beta   90.00
_cell.angle_gamma   90.00
#
_symmetry.space_group_name_H-M   'P 1'
#
loop_
_entity.id
_entity.type
_entity.pdbx_description
1 polymer ?
#
loop_
_entity_poly.entity_id
_entity_poly.type
_entity_poly.pdbx_seq_one_letter_code
_entity_poly.pdbx_strand_id
1 'polypeptide(L)'
;MPHPLLSDPWIAEQIESAVAPYAGRLPARELDWMREQLAEMLTHDEHASRLLRQAHPREVEQSGERLTPGATETARLSDDLADDLGPVRAKLG
;
A
#
# COMPACT_ATOMS: atom_id res chain seq x y z
N MET A 1 -27.46 10.69 7.67
CA MET A 1 -26.92 9.53 8.42
C MET A 1 -25.54 9.29 7.82
N PRO A 2 -24.46 9.30 8.62
CA PRO A 2 -23.11 9.11 8.09
C PRO A 2 -22.98 7.72 7.45
N HIS A 3 -22.15 7.61 6.41
CA HIS A 3 -21.96 6.37 5.66
C HIS A 3 -21.45 5.25 6.59
N PRO A 4 -21.95 4.00 6.52
CA PRO A 4 -21.60 2.92 7.45
C PRO A 4 -20.09 2.67 7.63
N LEU A 5 -19.30 2.77 6.55
CA LEU A 5 -17.84 2.64 6.60
C LEU A 5 -17.14 3.70 7.48
N LEU A 6 -17.77 4.84 7.75
CA LEU A 6 -17.23 5.84 8.68
C LEU A 6 -17.37 5.42 10.15
N SER A 7 -18.05 4.31 10.43
CA SER A 7 -18.12 3.71 11.78
C SER A 7 -16.89 2.86 12.10
N ASP A 8 -16.13 2.46 11.08
CA ASP A 8 -14.83 1.82 11.26
C ASP A 8 -13.78 2.91 11.56
N PRO A 9 -13.13 2.88 12.73
CA PRO A 9 -12.23 3.95 13.15
C PRO A 9 -10.99 4.05 12.26
N TRP A 10 -10.46 2.93 11.76
CA TRP A 10 -9.30 2.96 10.89
C TRP A 10 -9.66 3.53 9.51
N ILE A 11 -10.78 3.09 8.93
CA ILE A 11 -11.24 3.64 7.65
C ILE A 11 -11.55 5.14 7.77
N ALA A 12 -12.20 5.56 8.87
CA ALA A 12 -12.47 6.96 9.14
C ALA A 12 -11.18 7.79 9.20
N GLU A 13 -10.14 7.34 9.90
CA GLU A 13 -8.84 8.02 9.96
C GLU A 13 -8.16 8.14 8.59
N GLN A 14 -8.26 7.12 7.75
CA GLN A 14 -7.72 7.17 6.39
C GLN A 14 -8.47 8.20 5.53
N ILE A 15 -9.80 8.27 5.64
CA ILE A 15 -10.62 9.27 4.94
C ILE A 15 -10.31 10.68 5.46
N GLU A 16 -10.21 10.87 6.78
CA GLU A 16 -9.82 12.17 7.36
C GLU A 16 -8.43 12.59 6.88
N SER A 17 -7.48 11.66 6.82
CA SER A 17 -6.12 11.94 6.31
C SER A 17 -6.14 12.38 4.84
N ALA A 18 -7.01 11.78 4.02
CA ALA A 18 -7.19 12.17 2.62
C ALA A 18 -7.84 13.57 2.47
N VAL A 19 -8.72 13.94 3.40
CA VAL A 19 -9.44 15.22 3.40
C VAL A 19 -8.64 16.34 4.09
N ALA A 20 -7.70 16.02 4.97
CA ALA A 20 -6.89 16.96 5.75
C ALA A 20 -6.22 18.08 4.92
N PRO A 21 -5.69 17.84 3.69
CA PRO A 21 -5.10 18.90 2.88
C PRO A 21 -6.08 20.02 2.46
N TYR A 22 -7.38 19.76 2.56
CA TYR A 22 -8.45 20.70 2.21
C TYR A 22 -9.04 21.41 3.44
N ALA A 23 -8.67 20.98 4.65
CA ALA A 23 -9.10 21.61 5.89
C ALA A 23 -8.63 23.09 5.92
N GLY A 24 -9.57 24.00 6.20
CA GLY A 24 -9.32 25.45 6.18
C GLY A 24 -9.27 26.08 4.79
N ARG A 25 -9.38 25.30 3.71
CA ARG A 25 -9.49 25.79 2.33
C ARG A 25 -10.91 25.64 1.78
N LEU A 26 -11.63 24.62 2.22
CA LEU A 26 -13.03 24.39 1.87
C LEU A 26 -13.93 24.58 3.10
N PRO A 27 -15.21 24.95 2.90
CA PRO A 27 -16.16 25.01 4.00
C PRO A 27 -16.44 23.62 4.56
N ALA A 28 -16.90 23.56 5.81
CA ALA A 28 -17.12 22.30 6.52
C ALA A 28 -18.07 21.35 5.79
N ARG A 29 -19.11 21.92 5.14
CA ARG A 29 -20.10 21.15 4.38
C ARG A 29 -19.49 20.41 3.20
N GLU A 30 -18.56 21.03 2.49
CA GLU A 30 -17.85 20.42 1.37
C GLU A 30 -16.90 19.33 1.86
N LEU A 31 -16.25 19.51 3.01
CA LEU A 31 -15.42 18.47 3.62
C LEU A 31 -16.27 17.26 4.05
N ASP A 32 -17.45 17.50 4.65
CA ASP A 32 -18.40 16.43 4.99
C ASP A 32 -18.88 15.68 3.75
N TRP A 33 -19.23 16.41 2.68
CA TRP A 33 -19.57 15.80 1.40
C TRP A 33 -18.41 14.96 0.85
N MET A 34 -17.17 15.45 0.89
CA MET A 34 -16.00 14.68 0.43
C MET A 34 -15.81 13.39 1.21
N ARG A 35 -15.99 13.41 2.53
CA ARG A 35 -15.91 12.19 3.37
C ARG A 35 -16.96 11.17 2.96
N GLU A 36 -18.20 11.61 2.75
CA GLU A 36 -19.29 10.75 2.30
C GLU A 36 -19.00 10.16 0.91
N GLN A 37 -18.52 10.97 -0.04
CA GLN A 37 -18.17 10.48 -1.38
C GLN A 37 -17.02 9.47 -1.38
N LEU A 38 -16.00 9.68 -0.54
CA LEU A 38 -14.89 8.73 -0.41
C LEU A 38 -15.38 7.41 0.20
N ALA A 39 -16.22 7.46 1.23
CA ALA A 39 -16.82 6.26 1.82
C ALA A 39 -17.72 5.52 0.82
N GLU A 40 -18.51 6.25 0.03
CA GLU A 40 -19.33 5.69 -1.04
C GLU A 40 -18.48 4.98 -2.10
N MET A 41 -17.38 5.62 -2.53
CA MET A 41 -16.43 5.05 -3.50
C MET A 41 -15.81 3.75 -2.98
N LEU A 42 -15.39 3.70 -1.72
CA LEU A 42 -14.81 2.49 -1.13
C LEU A 42 -15.80 1.31 -1.06
N THR A 43 -17.10 1.60 -1.11
CA THR A 43 -18.17 0.58 -1.11
C THR A 43 -18.43 0.04 -2.51
N HIS A 44 -18.44 0.91 -3.52
CA HIS A 44 -18.88 0.57 -4.88
C HIS A 44 -17.73 0.20 -5.82
N ASP A 45 -16.53 0.70 -5.56
CA ASP A 45 -15.35 0.40 -6.36
C ASP A 45 -14.62 -0.82 -5.78
N GLU A 46 -14.75 -1.95 -6.49
CA GLU A 46 -14.15 -3.22 -6.08
C GLU A 46 -12.61 -3.13 -5.95
N HIS A 47 -11.97 -2.33 -6.80
CA HIS A 47 -10.52 -2.14 -6.78
C HIS A 47 -10.08 -1.34 -5.56
N ALA A 48 -10.74 -0.22 -5.27
CA ALA A 48 -10.47 0.61 -4.10
C ALA A 48 -10.75 -0.18 -2.80
N SER A 49 -11.87 -0.91 -2.77
CA SER A 49 -12.24 -1.81 -1.67
C SER A 49 -11.17 -2.89 -1.42
N ARG A 50 -10.62 -3.47 -2.49
CA ARG A 50 -9.53 -4.46 -2.39
C ARG A 50 -8.25 -3.85 -1.83
N LEU A 51 -7.85 -2.67 -2.30
CA LEU A 51 -6.66 -1.98 -1.79
C LEU A 51 -6.82 -1.63 -0.31
N LEU A 52 -8.01 -1.16 0.10
CA LEU A 52 -8.32 -0.87 1.50
C LEU A 52 -8.14 -2.11 2.39
N ARG A 53 -8.68 -3.26 1.96
CA ARG A 53 -8.51 -4.54 2.68
C ARG A 53 -7.06 -5.01 2.76
N GLN A 54 -6.24 -4.73 1.74
CA GLN A 54 -4.83 -5.09 1.74
C GLN A 54 -3.99 -4.18 2.64
N ALA A 55 -4.35 -2.91 2.73
CA ALA A 55 -3.68 -1.92 3.56
C ALA A 55 -4.10 -1.98 5.04
N HIS A 56 -5.26 -2.56 5.34
CA HIS A 56 -5.76 -2.68 6.71
C HIS A 56 -4.74 -3.41 7.60
N PRO A 57 -4.30 -2.81 8.72
CA PRO A 57 -3.40 -3.46 9.66
C PRO A 57 -4.00 -4.79 10.09
N ARG A 58 -3.25 -5.87 9.93
CA ARG A 58 -3.59 -7.14 10.59
C ARG A 58 -3.21 -6.97 12.06
N GLU A 59 -4.10 -7.34 12.98
CA GLU A 59 -3.71 -7.49 14.39
C GLU A 59 -2.58 -8.53 14.43
N VAL A 60 -1.34 -8.05 14.56
CA VAL A 60 -0.18 -8.91 14.77
C VAL A 60 -0.17 -9.20 16.26
N GLU A 61 -0.53 -10.43 16.66
CA GLU A 61 -0.24 -10.88 18.02
C GLU A 61 1.24 -10.65 18.30
N GLN A 62 1.51 -10.11 19.49
CA GLN A 62 2.75 -9.53 19.95
C GLN A 62 3.97 -10.48 19.81
N SER A 63 4.51 -10.61 18.60
CA SER A 63 5.83 -11.15 18.32
C SER A 63 6.41 -10.27 17.23
N GLY A 64 7.58 -9.69 17.50
CA GLY A 64 8.21 -8.62 16.72
C GLY A 64 8.70 -9.01 15.33
N GLU A 65 7.97 -9.84 14.60
CA GLU A 65 8.29 -10.26 13.25
C GLU A 65 7.40 -9.49 12.25
N ARG A 66 7.98 -8.44 11.66
CA ARG A 66 7.35 -7.69 10.58
C ARG A 66 7.31 -8.57 9.33
N LEU A 67 6.14 -9.12 9.00
CA LEU A 67 5.88 -9.60 7.64
C LEU A 67 5.75 -8.38 6.71
N THR A 68 6.84 -8.00 6.06
CA THR A 68 6.82 -7.04 4.95
C THR A 68 6.11 -7.68 3.75
N PRO A 69 4.96 -7.16 3.28
CA PRO A 69 4.41 -7.59 2.00
C PRO A 69 5.16 -6.85 0.89
N GLY A 70 5.86 -7.59 0.04
CA GLY A 70 6.40 -7.05 -1.21
C GLY A 70 7.93 -6.88 -1.27
N ALA A 71 8.71 -7.87 -0.84
CA ALA A 71 10.01 -8.08 -1.47
C ALA A 71 9.75 -8.65 -2.86
N THR A 72 9.73 -7.74 -3.82
CA THR A 72 9.68 -7.94 -5.26
C THR A 72 10.42 -9.20 -5.71
N GLU A 73 9.73 -9.96 -6.54
CA GLU A 73 10.12 -11.15 -7.32
C GLU A 73 11.30 -10.92 -8.29
N THR A 74 12.32 -10.17 -7.92
CA THR A 74 13.47 -9.86 -8.79
C THR A 74 14.79 -9.86 -8.01
N ALA A 75 15.18 -11.03 -7.48
CA ALA A 75 16.52 -11.24 -6.92
C ALA A 75 16.96 -12.72 -6.96
N ARG A 76 16.59 -13.47 -8.00
CA ARG A 76 17.10 -14.84 -8.23
C ARG A 76 17.65 -15.05 -9.65
N LEU A 77 18.22 -14.01 -10.26
CA LEU A 77 18.81 -14.11 -11.60
C LEU A 77 20.16 -13.40 -11.73
N SER A 78 20.92 -13.29 -10.63
CA SER A 78 22.24 -12.66 -10.68
C SER A 78 23.30 -13.33 -9.79
N ASP A 79 23.20 -14.63 -9.53
CA ASP A 79 24.23 -15.36 -8.76
C ASP A 79 24.68 -16.71 -9.37
N ASP A 80 24.32 -17.03 -10.62
CA ASP A 80 24.63 -18.35 -11.22
C ASP A 80 25.22 -18.30 -12.65
N LEU A 81 25.82 -17.17 -13.06
CA LEU A 81 26.51 -17.10 -14.35
C LEU A 81 27.83 -16.33 -14.28
N ALA A 82 28.74 -16.76 -13.41
CA ALA A 82 30.11 -16.27 -13.38
C ALA A 82 31.16 -17.37 -13.09
N ASP A 83 30.84 -18.63 -13.38
CA ASP A 83 31.77 -19.76 -13.25
C ASP A 83 31.58 -20.72 -14.43
N ASP A 84 32.06 -20.34 -15.63
CA ASP A 84 32.53 -21.29 -16.65
C ASP A 84 33.06 -20.55 -17.91
N LEU A 85 34.20 -19.85 -17.82
CA LEU A 85 35.10 -19.69 -18.98
C LEU A 85 36.54 -19.56 -18.46
N GLY A 86 37.28 -20.67 -18.57
CA GLY A 86 38.64 -20.88 -18.05
C GLY A 86 39.77 -19.99 -18.64
N PRO A 87 41.02 -20.28 -18.26
CA PRO A 87 42.12 -19.32 -18.27
C PRO A 87 42.72 -19.11 -19.67
N VAL A 88 42.79 -17.85 -20.13
CA VAL A 88 43.59 -17.49 -21.31
C VAL A 88 45.06 -17.39 -20.88
N ARG A 89 45.82 -18.46 -21.16
CA ARG A 89 47.28 -18.47 -21.02
C ARG A 89 47.92 -19.23 -22.18
N ALA A 90 48.55 -18.49 -23.10
CA ALA A 90 49.72 -18.84 -23.94
C ALA A 90 49.66 -18.03 -25.26
N LYS A 91 50.72 -17.59 -25.92
CA LYS A 91 52.16 -17.40 -25.66
C LYS A 91 52.69 -16.71 -26.94
N LEU A 92 53.69 -15.86 -26.79
CA LEU A 92 54.53 -15.30 -27.86
C LEU A 92 54.99 -16.39 -28.87
N GLY A 93 55.01 -16.02 -30.16
CA GLY A 93 55.62 -16.78 -31.26
C GLY A 93 55.65 -15.94 -32.53
#